data_AF-A0A7Y3FKS9-F1
#
_entry.id   AF-A0A7Y3FKS9-F1
#
_cell.length_a   1.000
_cell.length_b   1.000
_cell.length_c   1.000
_cell.angle_alpha   90.00
_cell.angle_beta   90.00
_cell.angle_gamma   90.00
#
_symmetry.space_group_name_H-M   'P 1'
#
loop_
_entity.id
_entity.type
_entity.pdbx_description
1 polymer ?
#
loop_
_entity_poly.entity_id
_entity_poly.type
_entity_poly.pdbx_seq_one_letter_code
_entity_poly.pdbx_strand_id
1 'polypeptide(L)'
;MSRALRLIEDGVLDHANIDALCERLGVGARQLRRLFNKQLGTSPVQVARVRRARFARRLIETTSLSMAHIAKAAGFGSVRRFNAVINEVYGCPPTALRKEPSCVAAELELQIPIEGPFPWSRMLEFLEPWTASGVEQVVGDRYYRTASFGKAAGEICVEHEPETGELRVRVSSSLGAHLLDVVSGVRRLFDVDARTDAIAQHLQDDPVLGECIRVTPGLRVPGAFDHFETAVMMLLHQHIAPEQASELADRIVDKYGKRIETSQPSLTHLFPTPYVLSSAKLESVGVPKRRARSIQALAKAVHEGGLRLDGSPSLDAALEGLHAITHMSATTAHYIAMRVYREADAFPSNNAWLRKGVSQNGAPVSIPELESHADSWRPWRAYAAMHLWDSFLPEQRDVAELWVRDSMPPPQADQVA
;
A
#
# COMPACT_ATOMS: atom_id res chain seq x y z
N MET A 1 3.73 2.73 18.93
CA MET A 1 4.04 1.29 18.78
C MET A 1 3.54 0.74 17.46
N SER A 2 2.28 0.95 17.10
CA SER A 2 1.69 0.53 15.82
C SER A 2 2.59 0.83 14.60
N ARG A 3 3.10 2.06 14.47
CA ARG A 3 4.08 2.44 13.42
C ARG A 3 5.31 1.54 13.38
N ALA A 4 5.90 1.24 14.54
CA ALA A 4 7.10 0.42 14.62
C ALA A 4 6.83 -1.03 14.21
N LEU A 5 5.68 -1.59 14.62
CA LEU A 5 5.26 -2.91 14.18
C LEU A 5 5.02 -2.96 12.67
N ARG A 6 4.33 -1.96 12.11
CA ARG A 6 4.13 -1.87 10.65
C ARG A 6 5.44 -1.81 9.88
N LEU A 7 6.40 -0.98 10.29
CA LEU A 7 7.70 -0.92 9.64
C LEU A 7 8.49 -2.24 9.73
N ILE A 8 8.34 -2.99 10.82
CA ILE A 8 8.92 -4.35 10.93
C ILE A 8 8.19 -5.31 9.98
N GLU A 9 6.86 -5.19 9.87
CA GLU A 9 6.04 -5.95 8.92
C GLU A 9 6.30 -5.56 7.45
N ASP A 10 6.79 -4.35 7.19
CA ASP A 10 7.21 -3.88 5.88
C ASP A 10 8.63 -4.35 5.49
N GLY A 11 9.31 -5.06 6.39
CA GLY A 11 10.63 -5.64 6.13
C GLY A 11 11.81 -4.70 6.33
N VAL A 12 11.63 -3.59 7.08
CA VAL A 12 12.74 -2.66 7.37
C VAL A 12 13.94 -3.38 7.98
N LEU A 13 13.72 -4.34 8.89
CA LEU A 13 14.79 -5.11 9.55
C LEU A 13 15.28 -6.32 8.74
N ASP A 14 14.71 -6.57 7.56
CA ASP A 14 15.16 -7.61 6.64
C ASP A 14 16.26 -7.08 5.71
N HIS A 15 16.15 -5.82 5.29
CA HIS A 15 17.10 -5.14 4.41
C HIS A 15 18.03 -4.16 5.11
N ALA A 16 17.66 -3.70 6.31
CA ALA A 16 18.41 -2.71 7.08
C ALA A 16 18.60 -3.13 8.54
N ASN A 17 19.14 -2.22 9.35
CA ASN A 17 19.46 -2.44 10.75
C ASN A 17 18.49 -1.69 11.68
N ILE A 18 18.71 -1.85 12.99
CA ILE A 18 17.89 -1.19 14.02
C ILE A 18 17.97 0.34 13.94
N ASP A 19 19.09 0.90 13.49
CA ASP A 19 19.29 2.35 13.39
C ASP A 19 18.42 2.93 12.28
N ALA A 20 18.33 2.24 11.13
CA ALA A 20 17.42 2.62 10.05
C ALA A 20 15.94 2.52 10.43
N LEU A 21 15.56 1.62 11.36
CA LEU A 21 14.21 1.59 11.93
C LEU A 21 13.99 2.78 12.87
N CYS A 22 15.00 3.12 13.67
CA CYS A 22 14.97 4.26 14.59
C CYS A 22 14.85 5.60 13.84
N GLU A 23 15.58 5.77 12.75
CA GLU A 23 15.50 6.95 11.87
C GLU A 23 14.08 7.16 11.33
N ARG A 24 13.46 6.12 10.76
CA ARG A 24 12.09 6.19 10.22
C ARG A 24 11.04 6.50 11.29
N LEU A 25 11.32 6.16 12.55
CA LEU A 25 10.43 6.38 13.69
C LEU A 25 10.73 7.68 14.44
N GLY A 26 11.88 8.32 14.21
CA GLY A 26 12.33 9.49 14.96
C GLY A 26 12.59 9.20 16.45
N VAL A 27 12.95 7.97 16.82
CA VAL A 27 13.21 7.57 18.22
C VAL A 27 14.57 6.90 18.37
N GLY A 28 15.24 7.10 19.51
CA GLY A 28 16.51 6.42 19.79
C GLY A 28 16.35 4.92 20.07
N ALA A 29 17.36 4.11 19.72
CA ALA A 29 17.33 2.65 19.88
C ALA A 29 17.04 2.17 21.32
N ARG A 30 17.53 2.90 22.34
CA ARG A 30 17.23 2.58 23.76
C ARG A 30 15.76 2.77 24.08
N GLN A 31 15.15 3.87 23.62
CA GLN A 31 13.73 4.14 23.82
C GLN A 31 12.87 3.11 23.09
N LEU A 32 13.23 2.76 21.86
CA LEU A 32 12.53 1.75 21.08
C LEU A 32 12.55 0.38 21.78
N ARG A 33 13.72 -0.10 22.22
CA ARG A 33 13.85 -1.35 22.99
C ARG A 33 13.03 -1.32 24.28
N ARG A 34 13.07 -0.21 25.02
CA ARG A 34 12.29 -0.03 26.25
C ARG A 34 10.78 -0.12 25.98
N LEU A 35 10.29 0.51 24.91
CA LEU A 35 8.88 0.46 24.52
C LEU A 35 8.45 -0.96 24.13
N PHE A 36 9.27 -1.66 23.34
CA PHE A 36 9.01 -3.04 22.93
C PHE A 36 9.01 -4.01 24.12
N ASN A 37 9.98 -3.89 25.03
CA ASN A 37 9.98 -4.69 26.26
C ASN A 37 8.75 -4.39 27.13
N LYS A 38 8.36 -3.11 27.25
CA LYS A 38 7.20 -2.72 28.06
C LYS A 38 5.87 -3.26 27.50
N GLN A 39 5.69 -3.25 26.17
CA GLN A 39 4.41 -3.60 25.55
C GLN A 39 4.31 -5.05 25.06
N LEU A 40 5.42 -5.66 24.66
CA LEU A 40 5.46 -6.98 24.04
C LEU A 40 6.40 -7.97 24.76
N GLY A 41 7.14 -7.52 25.79
CA GLY A 41 8.09 -8.35 26.53
C GLY A 41 9.29 -8.83 25.71
N THR A 42 9.52 -8.25 24.53
CA THR A 42 10.54 -8.73 23.57
C THR A 42 11.22 -7.56 22.86
N SER A 43 12.26 -7.82 22.08
CA SER A 43 12.99 -6.80 21.31
C SER A 43 12.50 -6.68 19.86
N PRO A 44 12.67 -5.52 19.19
CA PRO A 44 12.30 -5.35 17.78
C PRO A 44 12.95 -6.38 16.85
N VAL A 45 14.22 -6.72 17.10
CA VAL A 45 14.97 -7.71 16.32
C VAL A 45 14.37 -9.10 16.49
N GLN A 46 13.91 -9.44 17.69
CA GLN A 46 13.26 -10.71 17.96
C GLN A 46 11.87 -10.79 17.31
N VAL A 47 11.12 -9.68 17.27
CA VAL A 47 9.86 -9.60 16.50
C VAL A 47 10.09 -9.87 15.02
N ALA A 48 11.06 -9.18 14.39
CA ALA A 48 11.41 -9.42 12.98
C ALA A 48 11.91 -10.86 12.74
N ARG A 49 12.62 -11.44 13.71
CA ARG A 49 13.07 -12.84 13.63
C ARG A 49 11.91 -13.83 13.65
N VAL A 50 10.94 -13.64 14.55
CA VAL A 50 9.74 -14.49 14.62
C VAL A 50 8.89 -14.33 13.36
N ARG A 51 8.75 -13.11 12.84
CA ARG A 51 8.07 -12.83 11.57
C ARG A 51 8.70 -13.63 10.41
N ARG A 52 10.02 -13.55 10.22
CA ARG A 52 10.72 -14.32 9.18
C ARG A 52 10.57 -15.84 9.37
N ALA A 53 10.62 -16.32 10.61
CA ALA A 53 10.42 -17.74 10.91
C ALA A 53 8.99 -18.20 10.53
N ARG A 54 7.96 -17.41 10.86
CA ARG A 54 6.57 -17.67 10.48
C ARG A 54 6.37 -17.67 8.98
N PHE A 55 6.93 -16.69 8.29
CA PHE A 55 6.86 -16.65 6.83
C PHE A 55 7.57 -17.84 6.19
N ALA A 56 8.77 -18.18 6.64
CA ALA A 56 9.48 -19.33 6.11
C ALA A 56 8.76 -20.65 6.39
N ARG A 57 8.16 -20.83 7.57
CA ARG A 57 7.31 -21.98 7.87
C ARG A 57 6.16 -22.08 6.88
N ARG A 58 5.46 -20.98 6.61
CA ARG A 58 4.39 -20.96 5.60
C ARG A 58 4.90 -21.42 4.24
N LEU A 59 6.04 -20.89 3.77
CA LEU A 59 6.64 -21.34 2.51
C LEU A 59 7.02 -22.83 2.50
N ILE A 60 7.46 -23.39 3.62
CA ILE A 60 7.76 -24.82 3.74
C ILE A 60 6.49 -25.67 3.59
N GLU A 61 5.40 -25.21 4.20
CA GLU A 61 4.11 -25.90 4.25
C GLU A 61 3.32 -25.76 2.94
N THR A 62 3.43 -24.63 2.23
CA THR A 62 2.60 -24.34 1.04
C THR A 62 3.33 -24.46 -0.30
N THR A 63 4.67 -24.51 -0.31
CA THR A 63 5.45 -24.50 -1.57
C THR A 63 6.46 -25.66 -1.70
N SER A 64 6.81 -25.99 -2.94
CA SER A 64 7.87 -26.94 -3.30
C SER A 64 9.29 -26.37 -3.29
N LEU A 65 9.48 -25.09 -2.96
CA LEU A 65 10.78 -24.43 -3.01
C LEU A 65 11.84 -25.18 -2.20
N SER A 66 13.10 -25.15 -2.66
CA SER A 66 14.20 -25.70 -1.88
C SER A 66 14.37 -24.92 -0.56
N MET A 67 14.87 -25.56 0.50
CA MET A 67 15.12 -24.85 1.77
C MET A 67 16.08 -23.66 1.60
N ALA A 68 17.00 -23.74 0.63
CA ALA A 68 17.88 -22.63 0.27
C ALA A 68 17.12 -21.45 -0.33
N HIS A 69 16.17 -21.72 -1.25
CA HIS A 69 15.30 -20.68 -1.80
C HIS A 69 14.36 -20.11 -0.73
N ILE A 70 13.78 -20.94 0.13
CA ILE A 70 12.92 -20.49 1.24
C ILE A 70 13.70 -19.58 2.20
N ALA A 71 14.92 -19.95 2.58
CA ALA A 71 15.77 -19.13 3.43
C ALA A 71 15.98 -17.73 2.83
N LYS A 72 16.31 -17.67 1.53
CA LYS A 72 16.50 -16.41 0.81
C LYS A 72 15.20 -15.60 0.74
N ALA A 73 14.10 -16.24 0.31
CA ALA A 73 12.79 -15.63 0.15
C ALA A 73 12.24 -15.07 1.45
N ALA A 74 12.55 -15.70 2.59
CA ALA A 74 12.17 -15.26 3.92
C ALA A 74 13.15 -14.26 4.55
N GLY A 75 14.10 -13.71 3.79
CA GLY A 75 15.00 -12.66 4.28
C GLY A 75 16.10 -13.16 5.22
N PHE A 76 16.50 -14.43 5.14
CA PHE A 76 17.68 -14.93 5.86
C PHE A 76 18.94 -14.78 5.00
N GLY A 77 19.98 -14.15 5.57
CA GLY A 77 21.27 -14.00 4.89
C GLY A 77 22.08 -15.30 4.73
N SER A 78 21.66 -16.41 5.37
CA SER A 78 22.26 -17.73 5.14
C SER A 78 21.32 -18.88 5.56
N VAL A 79 21.45 -20.02 4.88
CA VAL A 79 20.71 -21.25 5.21
C VAL A 79 21.03 -21.74 6.63
N ARG A 80 22.29 -21.56 7.08
CA ARG A 80 22.70 -21.91 8.45
C ARG A 80 21.91 -21.12 9.49
N ARG A 81 21.77 -19.80 9.29
CA ARG A 81 21.01 -18.93 10.21
C ARG A 81 19.53 -19.27 10.16
N PHE A 82 18.99 -19.51 8.97
CA PHE A 82 17.61 -19.99 8.78
C PHE A 82 17.34 -21.26 9.59
N ASN A 83 18.15 -22.31 9.43
CA ASN A 83 17.98 -23.58 10.15
C ASN A 83 18.02 -23.37 11.67
N ALA A 84 18.98 -22.59 12.17
CA ALA A 84 19.10 -22.29 13.60
C ALA A 84 17.86 -21.55 14.14
N VAL A 85 17.33 -20.59 13.36
CA VAL A 85 16.15 -19.81 13.75
C VAL A 85 14.88 -20.67 13.75
N ILE A 86 14.66 -21.49 12.74
CA ILE A 86 13.51 -22.38 12.68
C ILE A 86 13.54 -23.39 13.83
N ASN A 87 14.71 -23.99 14.09
CA ASN A 87 14.84 -24.95 15.19
C ASN A 87 14.62 -24.29 16.56
N GLU A 88 15.10 -23.06 16.77
CA GLU A 88 14.84 -22.32 18.01
C GLU A 88 13.36 -21.95 18.19
N VAL A 89 12.67 -21.55 17.12
CA VAL A 89 11.28 -21.08 17.18
C VAL A 89 10.26 -22.22 17.22
N TYR A 90 10.52 -23.32 16.49
CA TYR A 90 9.57 -24.43 16.32
C TYR A 90 10.01 -25.75 16.97
N GLY A 91 11.23 -25.83 17.50
CA GLY A 91 11.74 -27.03 18.17
C GLY A 91 12.06 -28.20 17.24
N CYS A 92 12.05 -28.01 15.92
CA CYS A 92 12.34 -29.04 14.94
C CYS A 92 13.07 -28.48 13.71
N PRO A 93 13.77 -29.33 12.93
CA PRO A 93 14.44 -28.87 11.71
C PRO A 93 13.42 -28.48 10.63
N PRO A 94 13.77 -27.54 9.73
CA PRO A 94 12.86 -27.09 8.66
C PRO A 94 12.29 -28.21 7.78
N THR A 95 13.07 -29.26 7.53
CA THR A 95 12.64 -30.41 6.73
C THR A 95 11.50 -31.20 7.39
N ALA A 96 11.43 -31.23 8.73
CA ALA A 96 10.36 -31.91 9.45
C ALA A 96 9.02 -31.14 9.38
N LEU A 97 9.04 -29.86 9.04
CA LEU A 97 7.83 -29.06 8.82
C LEU A 97 7.17 -29.36 7.48
N ARG A 98 7.91 -29.91 6.50
CA ARG A 98 7.37 -30.31 5.20
C ARG A 98 6.71 -31.68 5.32
N LYS A 99 5.38 -31.72 5.29
CA LYS A 99 4.61 -32.97 5.39
C LYS A 99 4.44 -33.69 4.06
N GLU A 100 4.21 -32.97 2.96
CA GLU A 100 4.19 -33.51 1.58
C GLU A 100 4.66 -32.43 0.57
N PRO A 101 5.38 -32.79 -0.51
CA PRO A 101 5.72 -31.83 -1.56
C PRO A 101 4.47 -31.47 -2.38
N SER A 102 3.95 -30.26 -2.19
CA SER A 102 3.06 -29.59 -3.15
C SER A 102 3.76 -29.47 -4.50
N CYS A 103 3.04 -29.48 -5.63
CA CYS A 103 3.61 -29.58 -6.98
C CYS A 103 4.57 -28.42 -7.33
N VAL A 104 5.45 -28.65 -8.31
CA VAL A 104 6.33 -27.60 -8.86
C VAL A 104 5.55 -26.85 -9.94
N ALA A 105 4.77 -25.87 -9.53
CA ALA A 105 4.11 -24.95 -10.46
C ALA A 105 5.11 -23.94 -11.04
N ALA A 106 4.88 -23.50 -12.27
CA ALA A 106 5.67 -22.44 -12.92
C ALA A 106 5.52 -21.07 -12.22
N GLU A 107 4.45 -20.90 -11.45
CA GLU A 107 4.15 -19.76 -10.60
C GLU A 107 4.23 -20.15 -9.12
N LEU A 108 4.70 -19.21 -8.28
CA LEU A 108 4.74 -19.38 -6.84
C LEU A 108 3.44 -18.84 -6.24
N GLU A 109 2.77 -19.66 -5.45
CA GLU A 109 1.51 -19.26 -4.81
C GLU A 109 1.70 -19.04 -3.32
N LEU A 110 1.11 -17.95 -2.81
CA LEU A 110 1.14 -17.55 -1.42
C LEU A 110 -0.26 -17.21 -0.95
N GLN A 111 -0.54 -17.52 0.31
CA GLN A 111 -1.78 -17.13 0.98
C GLN A 111 -1.47 -16.05 2.02
N ILE A 112 -2.31 -15.01 2.03
CA ILE A 112 -2.23 -13.89 2.98
C ILE A 112 -3.57 -13.81 3.72
N PRO A 113 -3.64 -14.20 5.02
CA PRO A 113 -4.88 -14.17 5.77
C PRO A 113 -5.32 -12.75 6.03
N ILE A 114 -6.63 -12.57 6.06
CA ILE A 114 -7.33 -11.32 6.34
C ILE A 114 -8.16 -11.52 7.59
N GLU A 115 -8.13 -10.54 8.49
CA GLU A 115 -9.02 -10.52 9.65
C GLU A 115 -10.30 -9.75 9.32
N GLY A 116 -11.46 -10.36 9.61
CA GLY A 116 -12.77 -9.74 9.49
C GLY A 116 -13.30 -9.61 8.05
N PRO A 117 -14.42 -8.89 7.86
CA PRO A 117 -14.98 -8.65 6.54
C PRO A 117 -13.98 -7.88 5.66
N PHE A 118 -14.01 -8.19 4.36
CA PHE A 118 -13.13 -7.61 3.36
C PHE A 118 -13.90 -7.38 2.06
N PRO A 119 -14.39 -6.14 1.80
CA PRO A 119 -15.20 -5.82 0.63
C PRO A 119 -14.31 -5.75 -0.61
N TRP A 120 -13.94 -6.91 -1.17
CA TRP A 120 -12.98 -7.05 -2.26
C TRP A 120 -13.40 -6.31 -3.54
N SER A 121 -14.67 -6.41 -3.93
CA SER A 121 -15.18 -5.68 -5.10
C SER A 121 -15.00 -4.17 -4.94
N ARG A 122 -15.34 -3.60 -3.77
CA ARG A 122 -15.11 -2.18 -3.46
C ARG A 122 -13.64 -1.78 -3.48
N MET A 123 -12.76 -2.67 -3.03
CA MET A 123 -11.31 -2.47 -3.11
C MET A 123 -10.85 -2.38 -4.58
N LEU A 124 -11.34 -3.28 -5.45
CA LEU A 124 -11.01 -3.26 -6.87
C LEU A 124 -11.60 -2.04 -7.59
N GLU A 125 -12.87 -1.70 -7.34
CA GLU A 125 -13.54 -0.49 -7.85
C GLU A 125 -12.76 0.78 -7.45
N PHE A 126 -12.20 0.81 -6.24
CA PHE A 126 -11.37 1.93 -5.82
C PHE A 126 -10.04 1.96 -6.57
N LEU A 127 -9.38 0.83 -6.77
CA LEU A 127 -8.02 0.77 -7.34
C LEU A 127 -8.00 0.95 -8.86
N GLU A 128 -9.02 0.48 -9.57
CA GLU A 128 -9.07 0.46 -11.04
C GLU A 128 -8.75 1.83 -11.67
N PRO A 129 -9.36 2.97 -11.24
CA PRO A 129 -9.06 4.28 -11.82
C PRO A 129 -7.63 4.76 -11.61
N TRP A 130 -6.91 4.19 -10.63
CA TRP A 130 -5.52 4.53 -10.33
C TRP A 130 -4.51 3.67 -11.07
N THR A 131 -4.96 2.70 -11.86
CA THR A 131 -4.06 1.82 -12.60
C THR A 131 -3.38 2.58 -13.74
N ALA A 132 -2.09 2.28 -13.93
CA ALA A 132 -1.34 2.69 -15.11
C ALA A 132 -1.19 1.51 -16.06
N SER A 133 -1.66 1.67 -17.30
CA SER A 133 -1.58 0.66 -18.36
C SER A 133 -0.13 0.19 -18.54
N GLY A 134 0.06 -1.11 -18.68
CA GLY A 134 1.39 -1.72 -18.70
C GLY A 134 1.95 -2.09 -17.33
N VAL A 135 1.50 -1.46 -16.24
CA VAL A 135 2.00 -1.72 -14.88
C VAL A 135 0.97 -2.45 -14.04
N GLU A 136 -0.28 -2.01 -14.06
CA GLU A 136 -1.37 -2.52 -13.23
C GLU A 136 -2.62 -2.71 -14.08
N GLN A 137 -3.47 -3.66 -13.68
CA GLN A 137 -4.81 -3.79 -14.24
C GLN A 137 -5.72 -4.55 -13.27
N VAL A 138 -7.02 -4.27 -13.39
CA VAL A 138 -8.08 -5.07 -12.81
C VAL A 138 -8.78 -5.80 -13.97
N VAL A 139 -8.94 -7.11 -13.85
CA VAL A 139 -9.63 -7.94 -14.85
C VAL A 139 -10.55 -8.92 -14.12
N GLY A 140 -11.85 -8.66 -14.20
CA GLY A 140 -12.84 -9.33 -13.35
C GLY A 140 -12.47 -9.17 -11.88
N ASP A 141 -12.53 -10.26 -11.12
CA ASP A 141 -12.29 -10.25 -9.67
C ASP A 141 -10.80 -10.36 -9.27
N ARG A 142 -9.90 -9.93 -10.16
CA ARG A 142 -8.45 -10.10 -10.00
C ARG A 142 -7.71 -8.80 -10.24
N TYR A 143 -6.74 -8.53 -9.36
CA TYR A 143 -5.79 -7.45 -9.51
C TYR A 143 -4.44 -8.01 -9.99
N TYR A 144 -3.87 -7.41 -11.03
CA TYR A 144 -2.57 -7.77 -11.55
C TYR A 144 -1.63 -6.56 -11.50
N ARG A 145 -0.35 -6.81 -11.23
CA ARG A 145 0.68 -5.79 -11.40
C ARG A 145 2.04 -6.34 -11.75
N THR A 146 2.89 -5.48 -12.30
CA THR A 146 4.34 -5.70 -12.37
C THR A 146 5.02 -5.18 -11.09
N ALA A 147 6.15 -5.78 -10.75
CA ALA A 147 6.98 -5.36 -9.63
C ALA A 147 8.46 -5.60 -9.92
N SER A 148 9.32 -4.83 -9.24
CA SER A 148 10.76 -5.06 -9.29
C SER A 148 11.41 -4.88 -7.93
N PHE A 149 12.41 -5.71 -7.67
CA PHE A 149 13.25 -5.66 -6.47
C PHE A 149 14.71 -5.79 -6.91
N GLY A 150 15.43 -4.66 -6.94
CA GLY A 150 16.77 -4.60 -7.50
C GLY A 150 16.79 -4.98 -8.99
N LYS A 151 17.39 -6.14 -9.31
CA LYS A 151 17.44 -6.66 -10.69
C LYS A 151 16.30 -7.63 -11.02
N ALA A 152 15.60 -8.14 -10.01
CA ALA A 152 14.46 -9.04 -10.20
C ALA A 152 13.24 -8.22 -10.64
N ALA A 153 12.50 -8.75 -11.61
CA ALA A 153 11.25 -8.16 -12.09
C ALA A 153 10.31 -9.26 -12.55
N GLY A 154 9.01 -9.01 -12.42
CA GLY A 154 7.98 -9.92 -12.89
C GLY A 154 6.59 -9.46 -12.52
N GLU A 155 5.62 -10.33 -12.73
CA GLU A 155 4.21 -10.07 -12.45
C GLU A 155 3.73 -10.74 -11.15
N ILE A 156 2.67 -10.15 -10.62
CA ILE A 156 1.92 -10.58 -9.42
C ILE A 156 0.44 -10.54 -9.79
N CYS A 157 -0.29 -11.59 -9.43
CA CYS A 157 -1.75 -11.67 -9.50
C CYS A 157 -2.29 -11.86 -8.08
N VAL A 158 -3.33 -11.12 -7.72
CA VAL A 158 -4.01 -11.20 -6.43
C VAL A 158 -5.49 -11.42 -6.66
N GLU A 159 -6.04 -12.43 -5.98
CA GLU A 159 -7.47 -12.72 -5.91
C GLU A 159 -7.88 -12.95 -4.45
N HIS A 160 -9.13 -12.63 -4.12
CA HIS A 160 -9.68 -12.90 -2.79
C HIS A 160 -10.34 -14.29 -2.78
N GLU A 161 -10.11 -15.03 -1.70
CA GLU A 161 -10.80 -16.30 -1.41
C GLU A 161 -11.75 -16.09 -0.22
N PRO A 162 -13.05 -15.81 -0.46
CA PRO A 162 -14.00 -15.54 0.61
C PRO A 162 -14.21 -16.71 1.58
N GLU A 163 -14.08 -17.95 1.09
CA GLU A 163 -14.29 -19.16 1.91
C GLU A 163 -13.22 -19.35 2.99
N THR A 164 -11.98 -19.00 2.67
CA THR A 164 -10.82 -19.13 3.57
C THR A 164 -10.51 -17.82 4.30
N GLY A 165 -11.01 -16.68 3.81
CA GLY A 165 -10.72 -15.35 4.34
C GLY A 165 -9.29 -14.90 4.02
N GLU A 166 -8.80 -15.23 2.83
CA GLU A 166 -7.41 -15.00 2.43
C GLU A 166 -7.31 -14.30 1.08
N LEU A 167 -6.18 -13.60 0.84
CA LEU A 167 -5.75 -13.26 -0.51
C LEU A 167 -4.84 -14.37 -1.03
N ARG A 168 -5.18 -14.93 -2.18
CA ARG A 168 -4.27 -15.77 -2.96
C ARG A 168 -3.42 -14.89 -3.85
N VAL A 169 -2.11 -15.03 -3.73
CA VAL A 169 -1.11 -14.26 -4.46
C VAL A 169 -0.28 -15.20 -5.32
N ARG A 170 -0.43 -15.10 -6.63
CA ARG A 170 0.43 -15.80 -7.60
C ARG A 170 1.54 -14.88 -8.05
N VAL A 171 2.77 -15.40 -8.03
CA VAL A 171 4.00 -14.63 -8.23
C VAL A 171 4.87 -15.33 -9.26
N SER A 172 5.34 -14.57 -10.24
CA SER A 172 6.35 -15.05 -11.19
C SER A 172 7.60 -15.58 -10.48
N SER A 173 8.16 -16.67 -11.00
CA SER A 173 9.35 -17.32 -10.42
C SER A 173 10.59 -16.40 -10.35
N SER A 174 10.67 -15.40 -11.24
CA SER A 174 11.72 -14.36 -11.24
C SER A 174 11.74 -13.52 -9.97
N LEU A 175 10.60 -13.40 -9.27
CA LEU A 175 10.46 -12.71 -7.99
C LEU A 175 10.60 -13.66 -6.78
N GLY A 176 10.92 -14.95 -6.99
CA GLY A 176 10.95 -15.96 -5.94
C GLY A 176 11.96 -15.70 -4.80
N ALA A 177 13.01 -14.91 -5.06
CA ALA A 177 13.93 -14.48 -4.01
C ALA A 177 13.40 -13.33 -3.13
N HIS A 178 12.30 -12.71 -3.54
CA HIS A 178 11.71 -11.50 -2.98
C HIS A 178 10.27 -11.72 -2.50
N LEU A 179 9.87 -12.96 -2.20
CA LEU A 179 8.50 -13.26 -1.80
C LEU A 179 8.07 -12.52 -0.53
N LEU A 180 8.96 -12.33 0.44
CA LEU A 180 8.64 -11.53 1.63
C LEU A 180 8.39 -10.05 1.28
N ASP A 181 9.10 -9.51 0.29
CA ASP A 181 8.91 -8.14 -0.21
C ASP A 181 7.58 -8.01 -0.94
N VAL A 182 7.26 -8.99 -1.79
CA VAL A 182 5.96 -9.10 -2.48
C VAL A 182 4.82 -9.14 -1.46
N VAL A 183 4.90 -10.03 -0.47
CA VAL A 183 3.88 -10.12 0.59
C VAL A 183 3.75 -8.82 1.34
N SER A 184 4.86 -8.17 1.70
CA SER A 184 4.82 -6.87 2.39
C SER A 184 4.13 -5.81 1.52
N GLY A 185 4.42 -5.77 0.21
CA GLY A 185 3.77 -4.88 -0.76
C GLY A 185 2.27 -5.15 -0.90
N VAL A 186 1.85 -6.41 -1.02
CA VAL A 186 0.44 -6.80 -1.11
C VAL A 186 -0.30 -6.45 0.20
N ARG A 187 0.29 -6.76 1.35
CA ARG A 187 -0.29 -6.42 2.66
C ARG A 187 -0.50 -4.92 2.82
N ARG A 188 0.46 -4.09 2.35
CA ARG A 188 0.33 -2.63 2.34
C ARG A 188 -0.74 -2.14 1.37
N LEU A 189 -0.73 -2.63 0.12
CA LEU A 189 -1.66 -2.21 -0.91
C LEU A 189 -3.12 -2.44 -0.49
N PHE A 190 -3.41 -3.62 0.06
CA PHE A 190 -4.76 -4.00 0.45
C PHE A 190 -5.09 -3.75 1.92
N ASP A 191 -4.14 -3.23 2.69
CA ASP A 191 -4.25 -2.90 4.11
C ASP A 191 -4.87 -4.04 4.95
N VAL A 192 -4.40 -5.28 4.69
CA VAL A 192 -4.97 -6.51 5.31
C VAL A 192 -4.74 -6.57 6.83
N ASP A 193 -3.75 -5.83 7.33
CA ASP A 193 -3.39 -5.70 8.74
C ASP A 193 -4.31 -4.75 9.55
N ALA A 194 -5.25 -4.06 8.91
CA ALA A 194 -6.15 -3.16 9.60
C ALA A 194 -7.05 -3.90 10.59
N ARG A 195 -7.12 -3.39 11.83
CA ARG A 195 -8.06 -3.87 12.85
C ARG A 195 -9.42 -3.23 12.64
N THR A 196 -10.13 -3.69 11.62
CA THR A 196 -11.41 -3.14 11.17
C THR A 196 -12.50 -3.26 12.24
N ASP A 197 -12.41 -4.24 13.12
CA ASP A 197 -13.26 -4.38 14.31
C ASP A 197 -13.13 -3.18 15.26
N ALA A 198 -11.89 -2.81 15.62
CA ALA A 198 -11.61 -1.70 16.52
C ALA A 198 -11.91 -0.34 15.87
N ILE A 199 -11.71 -0.23 14.55
CA ILE A 199 -12.05 0.97 13.78
C ILE A 199 -13.57 1.14 13.73
N ALA A 200 -14.31 0.09 13.37
CA ALA A 200 -15.76 0.11 13.32
C ALA A 200 -16.34 0.41 14.70
N GLN A 201 -15.86 -0.25 15.77
CA GLN A 201 -16.31 0.01 17.13
C GLN A 201 -16.16 1.48 17.54
N HIS A 202 -15.11 2.15 17.07
CA HIS A 202 -14.86 3.55 17.40
C HIS A 202 -15.73 4.52 16.58
N LEU A 203 -16.00 4.21 15.31
CA LEU A 203 -16.67 5.13 14.38
C LEU A 203 -18.19 4.88 14.23
N GLN A 204 -18.70 3.71 14.64
CA GLN A 204 -20.09 3.29 14.38
C GLN A 204 -21.17 4.15 15.04
N ASP A 205 -20.85 4.85 16.13
CA ASP A 205 -21.80 5.68 16.87
C ASP A 205 -21.95 7.09 16.25
N ASP A 206 -21.10 7.45 15.29
CA ASP A 206 -21.23 8.68 14.53
C ASP A 206 -22.49 8.63 13.64
N PRO A 207 -23.36 9.67 13.65
CA PRO A 207 -24.61 9.64 12.89
C PRO A 207 -24.44 9.49 11.38
N VAL A 208 -23.32 9.97 10.82
CA VAL A 208 -23.02 9.87 9.39
C VAL A 208 -22.29 8.56 9.10
N LEU A 209 -21.19 8.29 9.80
CA LEU A 209 -20.34 7.13 9.51
C LEU A 209 -20.98 5.81 9.92
N GLY A 210 -21.84 5.79 10.94
CA GLY A 210 -22.48 4.59 11.44
C GLY A 210 -23.27 3.85 10.36
N GLU A 211 -23.96 4.58 9.49
CA GLU A 211 -24.64 3.98 8.33
C GLU A 211 -23.65 3.51 7.27
N CYS A 212 -22.65 4.33 6.92
CA CYS A 212 -21.63 3.95 5.94
C CYS A 212 -20.87 2.67 6.33
N ILE A 213 -20.61 2.46 7.63
CA ILE A 213 -19.95 1.27 8.16
C ILE A 213 -20.86 0.04 8.08
N ARG A 214 -22.17 0.20 8.30
CA ARG A 214 -23.15 -0.89 8.15
C ARG A 214 -23.28 -1.34 6.70
N VAL A 215 -23.26 -0.39 5.75
CA VAL A 215 -23.36 -0.67 4.31
C VAL A 215 -22.12 -1.42 3.81
N THR A 216 -20.92 -0.94 4.16
CA THR A 216 -19.65 -1.50 3.67
C THR A 216 -18.72 -1.87 4.83
N PRO A 217 -19.02 -2.93 5.61
CA PRO A 217 -18.21 -3.31 6.76
C PRO A 217 -16.83 -3.79 6.32
N GLY A 218 -15.79 -3.44 7.09
CA GLY A 218 -14.42 -3.87 6.83
C GLY A 218 -13.70 -3.12 5.71
N LEU A 219 -14.27 -2.00 5.25
CA LEU A 219 -13.62 -1.10 4.29
C LEU A 219 -12.21 -0.72 4.77
N ARG A 220 -11.28 -0.66 3.81
CA ARG A 220 -9.85 -0.44 4.06
C ARG A 220 -9.40 0.89 3.48
N VAL A 221 -8.18 1.30 3.82
CA VAL A 221 -7.47 2.38 3.13
C VAL A 221 -6.52 1.74 2.11
N PRO A 222 -6.80 1.78 0.80
CA PRO A 222 -5.92 1.17 -0.19
C PRO A 222 -4.56 1.88 -0.18
N GLY A 223 -3.52 1.14 0.20
CA GLY A 223 -2.20 1.68 0.43
C GLY A 223 -1.38 1.78 -0.85
N ALA A 224 -0.09 1.52 -0.72
CA ALA A 224 0.89 1.54 -1.79
C ALA A 224 1.68 0.21 -1.85
N PHE A 225 1.70 -0.44 -3.01
CA PHE A 225 2.65 -1.52 -3.26
C PHE A 225 4.07 -0.92 -3.39
N ASP A 226 4.24 0.02 -4.33
CA ASP A 226 5.38 0.91 -4.45
C ASP A 226 5.01 2.33 -3.99
N HIS A 227 5.77 2.83 -3.02
CA HIS A 227 5.51 4.12 -2.37
C HIS A 227 5.66 5.31 -3.32
N PHE A 228 6.66 5.27 -4.21
CA PHE A 228 6.97 6.37 -5.10
C PHE A 228 5.98 6.43 -6.26
N GLU A 229 5.71 5.29 -6.90
CA GLU A 229 4.67 5.12 -7.91
C GLU A 229 3.34 5.70 -7.43
N THR A 230 2.88 5.27 -6.25
CA THR A 230 1.60 5.74 -5.68
C THR A 230 1.62 7.25 -5.44
N ALA A 231 2.73 7.81 -4.93
CA ALA A 231 2.86 9.26 -4.71
C ALA A 231 2.83 10.06 -6.03
N VAL A 232 3.46 9.55 -7.09
CA VAL A 232 3.39 10.14 -8.43
C VAL A 232 1.96 10.08 -8.97
N MET A 233 1.27 8.95 -8.80
CA MET A 233 -0.13 8.81 -9.18
C MET A 233 -1.02 9.84 -8.46
N MET A 234 -0.78 10.12 -7.17
CA MET A 234 -1.52 11.17 -6.45
C MET A 234 -1.29 12.57 -7.05
N LEU A 235 -0.07 12.87 -7.51
CA LEU A 235 0.23 14.14 -8.20
C LEU A 235 -0.43 14.20 -9.60
N LEU A 236 -0.53 13.06 -10.29
CA LEU A 236 -1.18 12.97 -11.60
C LEU A 236 -2.68 13.27 -11.53
N HIS A 237 -3.36 12.74 -10.52
CA HIS A 237 -4.80 12.90 -10.33
C HIS A 237 -5.21 14.28 -9.79
N GLN A 238 -4.27 15.19 -9.55
CA GLN A 238 -4.58 16.54 -9.09
C GLN A 238 -5.39 17.33 -10.12
N HIS A 239 -6.59 17.80 -9.72
CA HIS A 239 -7.41 18.76 -10.47
C HIS A 239 -7.93 18.29 -11.85
N ILE A 240 -7.91 16.99 -12.14
CA ILE A 240 -8.36 16.43 -13.42
C ILE A 240 -9.20 15.17 -13.20
N ALA A 241 -9.97 14.76 -14.21
CA ALA A 241 -10.75 13.51 -14.17
C ALA A 241 -9.82 12.27 -14.19
N PRO A 242 -10.25 11.10 -13.69
CA PRO A 242 -9.38 9.93 -13.54
C PRO A 242 -8.95 9.41 -14.90
N GLU A 243 -9.83 9.47 -15.90
CA GLU A 243 -9.51 9.00 -17.25
C GLU A 243 -8.35 9.81 -17.83
N GLN A 244 -8.36 11.13 -17.62
CA GLN A 244 -7.27 12.02 -18.02
C GLN A 244 -5.97 11.76 -17.25
N ALA A 245 -6.08 11.43 -15.95
CA ALA A 245 -4.93 11.12 -15.11
C ALA A 245 -4.31 9.77 -15.49
N SER A 246 -5.14 8.75 -15.74
CA SER A 246 -4.74 7.43 -16.24
C SER A 246 -4.05 7.56 -17.60
N GLU A 247 -4.62 8.33 -18.55
CA GLU A 247 -3.97 8.59 -19.83
C GLU A 247 -2.58 9.26 -19.70
N LEU A 248 -2.41 10.17 -18.73
CA LEU A 248 -1.10 10.76 -18.46
C LEU A 248 -0.13 9.73 -17.87
N ALA A 249 -0.60 8.87 -16.96
CA ALA A 249 0.19 7.80 -16.39
C ALA A 249 0.64 6.80 -17.48
N ASP A 250 -0.27 6.41 -18.37
CA ASP A 250 0.00 5.51 -19.49
C ASP A 250 1.12 6.06 -20.38
N ARG A 251 1.05 7.35 -20.75
CA ARG A 251 2.10 8.00 -21.56
C ARG A 251 3.43 8.13 -20.81
N ILE A 252 3.41 8.30 -19.49
CA ILE A 252 4.63 8.31 -18.66
C ILE A 252 5.25 6.92 -18.64
N VAL A 253 4.44 5.87 -18.43
CA VAL A 253 4.90 4.47 -18.39
C VAL A 253 5.44 4.04 -19.75
N ASP A 254 4.75 4.32 -20.85
CA ASP A 254 5.21 3.93 -22.18
C ASP A 254 6.56 4.58 -22.54
N LYS A 255 6.75 5.85 -22.17
CA LYS A 255 7.99 6.59 -22.50
C LYS A 255 9.15 6.35 -21.54
N TYR A 256 8.87 6.28 -20.24
CA TYR A 256 9.90 6.29 -19.19
C TYR A 256 9.94 5.00 -18.37
N GLY A 257 8.96 4.12 -18.53
CA GLY A 257 8.90 2.82 -17.87
C GLY A 257 9.91 1.85 -18.48
N LYS A 258 10.28 0.83 -17.71
CA LYS A 258 11.18 -0.21 -18.20
C LYS A 258 10.36 -1.40 -18.70
N ARG A 259 10.49 -1.75 -19.99
CA ARG A 259 9.83 -2.92 -20.55
C ARG A 259 10.26 -4.22 -19.87
N ILE A 260 9.29 -5.10 -19.66
CA ILE A 260 9.50 -6.47 -19.18
C ILE A 260 8.59 -7.43 -19.95
N GLU A 261 8.97 -8.69 -19.98
CA GLU A 261 8.13 -9.77 -20.49
C GLU A 261 7.37 -10.41 -19.33
N THR A 262 6.09 -10.68 -19.55
CA THR A 262 5.17 -11.25 -18.56
C THR A 262 4.27 -12.26 -19.26
N SER A 263 3.57 -13.12 -18.51
CA SER A 263 2.57 -14.01 -19.10
C SER A 263 1.28 -13.26 -19.45
N GLN A 264 1.01 -12.12 -18.80
CA GLN A 264 -0.13 -11.24 -19.08
C GLN A 264 0.21 -10.19 -20.14
N PRO A 265 -0.32 -10.28 -21.38
CA PRO A 265 0.12 -9.41 -22.49
C PRO A 265 -0.04 -7.90 -22.26
N SER A 266 -0.96 -7.51 -21.38
CA SER A 266 -1.20 -6.11 -21.00
C SER A 266 -0.22 -5.58 -19.95
N LEU A 267 0.51 -6.44 -19.25
CA LEU A 267 1.54 -6.05 -18.28
C LEU A 267 2.91 -5.99 -18.95
N THR A 268 3.26 -4.82 -19.47
CA THR A 268 4.40 -4.65 -20.38
C THR A 268 5.56 -3.86 -19.78
N HIS A 269 5.35 -3.15 -18.68
CA HIS A 269 6.31 -2.20 -18.13
C HIS A 269 6.40 -2.27 -16.61
N LEU A 270 7.57 -1.91 -16.09
CA LEU A 270 7.75 -1.45 -14.72
C LEU A 270 7.58 0.08 -14.69
N PHE A 271 7.01 0.59 -13.61
CA PHE A 271 6.88 2.03 -13.40
C PHE A 271 8.26 2.73 -13.38
N PRO A 272 8.38 3.97 -13.89
CA PRO A 272 9.64 4.71 -13.88
C PRO A 272 10.20 4.93 -12.47
N THR A 273 11.51 4.77 -12.30
CA THR A 273 12.16 4.98 -11.00
C THR A 273 12.28 6.47 -10.64
N PRO A 274 12.50 6.82 -9.36
CA PRO A 274 12.79 8.20 -8.95
C PRO A 274 13.94 8.83 -9.73
N TYR A 275 15.00 8.06 -9.99
CA TYR A 275 16.13 8.51 -10.79
C TYR A 275 15.70 8.95 -12.20
N VAL A 276 14.91 8.12 -12.88
CA VAL A 276 14.42 8.42 -14.24
C VAL A 276 13.54 9.67 -14.23
N LEU A 277 12.55 9.75 -13.33
CA LEU A 277 11.60 10.86 -13.30
C LEU A 277 12.21 12.19 -12.81
N SER A 278 13.31 12.16 -12.06
CA SER A 278 13.99 13.39 -11.60
C SER A 278 14.48 14.29 -12.74
N SER A 279 14.73 13.71 -13.93
CA SER A 279 15.23 14.40 -15.12
C SER A 279 14.32 14.27 -16.35
N ALA A 280 13.20 13.55 -16.24
CA ALA A 280 12.30 13.26 -17.35
C ALA A 280 11.63 14.53 -17.87
N LYS A 281 11.55 14.70 -19.20
CA LYS A 281 10.83 15.81 -19.84
C LYS A 281 9.33 15.50 -19.90
N LEU A 282 8.64 15.56 -18.76
CA LEU A 282 7.24 15.10 -18.63
C LEU A 282 6.26 15.91 -19.48
N GLU A 283 6.58 17.16 -19.80
CA GLU A 283 5.78 17.99 -20.71
C GLU A 283 5.70 17.39 -22.12
N SER A 284 6.72 16.63 -22.54
CA SER A 284 6.72 15.95 -23.85
C SER A 284 5.75 14.78 -23.95
N VAL A 285 5.13 14.37 -22.83
CA VAL A 285 4.05 13.37 -22.77
C VAL A 285 2.72 13.99 -22.31
N GLY A 286 2.61 15.32 -22.41
CA GLY A 286 1.38 16.06 -22.12
C GLY A 286 1.16 16.41 -20.66
N VAL A 287 2.11 16.13 -19.76
CA VAL A 287 1.98 16.53 -18.34
C VAL A 287 2.09 18.05 -18.23
N PRO A 288 1.11 18.74 -17.61
CA PRO A 288 1.18 20.18 -17.41
C PRO A 288 2.43 20.60 -16.64
N LYS A 289 3.05 21.71 -17.05
CA LYS A 289 4.33 22.20 -16.53
C LYS A 289 4.42 22.26 -15.00
N ARG A 290 3.37 22.75 -14.32
CA ARG A 290 3.34 22.83 -12.85
C ARG A 290 3.44 21.44 -12.21
N ARG A 291 2.69 20.48 -12.74
CA ARG A 291 2.65 19.09 -12.28
C ARG A 291 3.93 18.34 -12.62
N ALA A 292 4.49 18.55 -13.81
CA ALA A 292 5.79 18.02 -14.20
C ALA A 292 6.88 18.42 -13.19
N ARG A 293 6.90 19.70 -12.79
CA ARG A 293 7.82 20.20 -11.75
C ARG A 293 7.60 19.54 -10.39
N SER A 294 6.35 19.31 -9.96
CA SER A 294 6.07 18.60 -8.70
C SER A 294 6.60 17.17 -8.73
N ILE A 295 6.34 16.44 -9.82
CA ILE A 295 6.79 15.05 -9.98
C ILE A 295 8.32 14.98 -10.00
N GLN A 296 8.98 15.85 -10.77
CA GLN A 296 10.45 15.93 -10.80
C GLN A 296 11.04 16.29 -9.43
N ALA A 297 10.43 17.24 -8.71
CA ALA A 297 10.88 17.64 -7.37
C ALA A 297 10.73 16.49 -6.35
N LEU A 298 9.60 15.79 -6.37
CA LEU A 298 9.38 14.59 -5.57
C LEU A 298 10.42 13.50 -5.91
N ALA A 299 10.58 13.21 -7.21
CA ALA A 299 11.51 12.20 -7.70
C ALA A 299 12.96 12.50 -7.30
N LYS A 300 13.37 13.76 -7.41
CA LYS A 300 14.69 14.22 -6.96
C LYS A 300 14.86 14.07 -5.46
N ALA A 301 13.91 14.54 -4.65
CA ALA A 301 13.97 14.44 -3.19
C ALA A 301 14.07 12.98 -2.73
N VAL A 302 13.32 12.07 -3.35
CA VAL A 302 13.38 10.63 -3.03
C VAL A 302 14.69 10.01 -3.49
N HIS A 303 15.13 10.32 -4.72
CA HIS A 303 16.38 9.77 -5.27
C HIS A 303 17.62 10.20 -4.48
N GLU A 304 17.69 11.47 -4.07
CA GLU A 304 18.81 12.05 -3.33
C GLU A 304 18.72 11.78 -1.82
N GLY A 305 17.66 11.11 -1.35
CA GLY A 305 17.46 10.79 0.06
C GLY A 305 16.97 11.96 0.93
N GLY A 306 16.59 13.09 0.31
CA GLY A 306 16.00 14.25 1.00
C GLY A 306 14.56 14.03 1.48
N LEU A 307 13.85 13.04 0.92
CA LEU A 307 12.53 12.62 1.39
C LEU A 307 12.42 11.09 1.40
N ARG A 308 11.97 10.54 2.53
CA ARG A 308 11.64 9.11 2.66
C ARG A 308 10.13 8.92 2.59
N LEU A 309 9.68 8.01 1.72
CA LEU A 309 8.28 7.63 1.61
C LEU A 309 7.94 6.33 2.36
N ASP A 310 8.97 5.63 2.86
CA ASP A 310 8.86 4.32 3.53
C ASP A 310 8.76 4.42 5.06
N GLY A 311 8.29 5.56 5.56
CA GLY A 311 8.10 5.81 6.99
C GLY A 311 8.29 7.28 7.38
N SER A 312 7.62 7.67 8.47
CA SER A 312 7.76 8.98 9.09
C SER A 312 7.57 8.88 10.62
N PRO A 313 8.24 9.73 11.44
CA PRO A 313 8.04 9.79 12.89
C PRO A 313 6.59 10.11 13.30
N SER A 314 5.96 11.05 12.59
CA SER A 314 4.60 11.52 12.84
C SER A 314 3.90 11.92 11.54
N LEU A 315 2.58 12.11 11.60
CA LEU A 315 1.82 12.69 10.50
C LEU A 315 2.37 14.09 10.16
N ASP A 316 2.61 14.93 11.17
CA ASP A 316 3.14 16.28 10.97
C ASP A 316 4.50 16.27 10.25
N ALA A 317 5.41 15.38 10.64
CA ALA A 317 6.71 15.23 9.98
C ALA A 317 6.56 14.73 8.52
N ALA A 318 5.58 13.87 8.25
CA ALA A 318 5.29 13.43 6.87
C ALA A 318 4.79 14.61 6.04
N LEU A 319 3.84 15.38 6.58
CA LEU A 319 3.28 16.55 5.90
C LEU A 319 4.31 17.65 5.69
N GLU A 320 5.19 17.92 6.66
CA GLU A 320 6.28 18.89 6.53
C GLU A 320 7.19 18.53 5.34
N GLY A 321 7.64 17.27 5.28
CA GLY A 321 8.47 16.78 4.18
C GLY A 321 7.76 16.85 2.82
N LEU A 322 6.46 16.53 2.76
CA LEU A 322 5.67 16.62 1.53
C LEU A 322 5.45 18.07 1.10
N HIS A 323 5.18 19.00 2.02
CA HIS A 323 4.98 20.43 1.71
C HIS A 323 6.27 21.12 1.24
N ALA A 324 7.45 20.57 1.56
CA ALA A 324 8.71 21.04 1.00
C ALA A 324 8.83 20.75 -0.52
N ILE A 325 8.00 19.85 -1.07
CA ILE A 325 7.96 19.57 -2.50
C ILE A 325 7.23 20.69 -3.24
N THR A 326 7.86 21.23 -4.28
CA THR A 326 7.34 22.32 -5.10
C THR A 326 5.93 22.03 -5.60
N HIS A 327 5.01 22.97 -5.36
CA HIS A 327 3.59 22.90 -5.74
C HIS A 327 2.80 21.72 -5.13
N MET A 328 3.26 21.13 -4.02
CA MET A 328 2.44 20.19 -3.24
C MET A 328 1.24 20.92 -2.63
N SER A 329 0.03 20.39 -2.81
CA SER A 329 -1.17 20.89 -2.14
C SER A 329 -1.39 20.15 -0.82
N ALA A 330 -2.07 20.79 0.14
CA ALA A 330 -2.42 20.15 1.41
C ALA A 330 -3.27 18.88 1.21
N THR A 331 -4.25 18.93 0.31
CA THR A 331 -5.08 17.78 -0.06
C THR A 331 -4.22 16.61 -0.55
N THR A 332 -3.31 16.84 -1.50
CA THR A 332 -2.45 15.76 -2.02
C THR A 332 -1.46 15.27 -0.98
N ALA A 333 -0.89 16.15 -0.14
CA ALA A 333 -0.01 15.74 0.95
C ALA A 333 -0.73 14.79 1.92
N HIS A 334 -1.97 15.10 2.31
CA HIS A 334 -2.78 14.22 3.15
C HIS A 334 -3.15 12.89 2.46
N TYR A 335 -3.42 12.90 1.16
CA TYR A 335 -3.64 11.65 0.40
C TYR A 335 -2.38 10.78 0.35
N ILE A 336 -1.21 11.38 0.14
CA ILE A 336 0.07 10.65 0.19
C ILE A 336 0.33 10.14 1.61
N ALA A 337 0.11 10.95 2.65
CA ALA A 337 0.21 10.52 4.04
C ALA A 337 -0.70 9.30 4.33
N MET A 338 -1.94 9.36 3.87
CA MET A 338 -2.94 8.31 4.02
C MET A 338 -2.54 7.01 3.30
N ARG A 339 -2.25 7.06 2.00
CA ARG A 339 -2.03 5.85 1.17
C ARG A 339 -0.59 5.34 1.19
N VAL A 340 0.39 6.25 1.19
CA VAL A 340 1.82 5.90 1.09
C VAL A 340 2.41 5.68 2.48
N TYR A 341 2.24 6.63 3.40
CA TYR A 341 2.75 6.48 4.78
C TYR A 341 1.84 5.65 5.68
N ARG A 342 0.66 5.25 5.17
CA ARG A 342 -0.38 4.53 5.92
C ARG A 342 -0.78 5.29 7.19
N GLU A 343 -0.90 6.61 7.11
CA GLU A 343 -1.31 7.43 8.24
C GLU A 343 -2.81 7.33 8.45
N ALA A 344 -3.20 6.56 9.47
CA ALA A 344 -4.59 6.30 9.82
C ALA A 344 -5.38 7.57 10.20
N ASP A 345 -4.67 8.63 10.57
CA ASP A 345 -5.24 9.90 11.00
C ASP A 345 -5.00 11.03 9.98
N ALA A 346 -4.44 10.72 8.80
CA ALA A 346 -4.36 11.70 7.72
C ALA A 346 -5.76 11.96 7.15
N PHE A 347 -6.09 13.25 6.98
CA PHE A 347 -7.43 13.65 6.59
C PHE A 347 -7.40 14.88 5.68
N PRO A 348 -7.78 14.77 4.39
CA PRO A 348 -7.70 15.87 3.43
C PRO A 348 -8.94 16.77 3.50
N SER A 349 -9.08 17.57 4.56
CA SER A 349 -10.29 18.35 4.88
C SER A 349 -10.72 19.39 3.82
N ASN A 350 -9.80 19.80 2.94
CA ASN A 350 -10.14 20.66 1.80
C ASN A 350 -10.86 19.90 0.66
N ASN A 351 -10.98 18.58 0.74
CA ASN A 351 -11.68 17.79 -0.26
C ASN A 351 -13.20 18.09 -0.23
N ALA A 352 -13.72 18.58 -1.35
CA ALA A 352 -15.13 18.97 -1.47
C ALA A 352 -16.11 17.81 -1.25
N TRP A 353 -15.73 16.57 -1.59
CA TRP A 353 -16.57 15.38 -1.38
C TRP A 353 -16.65 14.97 0.08
N LEU A 354 -15.55 15.06 0.85
CA LEU A 354 -15.60 14.88 2.30
C LEU A 354 -16.49 15.91 2.97
N ARG A 355 -16.35 17.17 2.57
CA ARG A 355 -17.19 18.28 3.05
C ARG A 355 -18.66 18.10 2.65
N LYS A 356 -18.93 17.48 1.51
CA LYS A 356 -20.30 17.12 1.08
C LYS A 356 -20.85 15.93 1.86
N GLY A 357 -20.02 14.95 2.21
CA GLY A 357 -20.43 13.70 2.88
C GLY A 357 -21.02 13.91 4.27
N VAL A 358 -20.63 14.98 4.97
CA VAL A 358 -21.21 15.36 6.28
C VAL A 358 -22.33 16.40 6.18
N SER A 359 -22.66 16.86 4.96
CA SER A 359 -23.61 17.93 4.76
C SER A 359 -25.06 17.46 4.86
N GLN A 360 -25.88 18.21 5.58
CA GLN A 360 -27.33 17.97 5.68
C GLN A 360 -28.13 18.56 4.50
N ASN A 361 -27.59 19.56 3.80
CA ASN A 361 -28.28 20.26 2.71
C ASN A 361 -27.71 19.93 1.31
N GLY A 362 -26.75 18.98 1.25
CA GLY A 362 -26.11 18.54 0.01
C GLY A 362 -25.02 19.48 -0.53
N ALA A 363 -24.82 20.66 0.06
CA ALA A 363 -23.71 21.56 -0.28
C ALA A 363 -22.50 21.33 0.63
N PRO A 364 -21.24 21.40 0.15
CA PRO A 364 -20.07 21.18 0.99
C PRO A 364 -20.01 22.12 2.19
N VAL A 365 -19.95 21.58 3.41
CA VAL A 365 -19.78 22.35 4.66
C VAL A 365 -18.46 23.12 4.69
N SER A 366 -18.23 24.06 5.60
CA SER A 366 -16.92 24.75 5.66
C SER A 366 -15.78 23.82 6.13
N ILE A 367 -14.51 24.16 5.84
CA ILE A 367 -13.36 23.36 6.33
C ILE A 367 -13.35 23.29 7.88
N PRO A 368 -13.52 24.40 8.63
CA PRO A 368 -13.55 24.34 10.09
C PRO A 368 -14.69 23.47 10.65
N GLU A 369 -15.85 23.48 9.98
CA GLU A 369 -16.99 22.64 10.34
C GLU A 369 -16.66 21.16 10.15
N LEU A 370 -16.11 20.77 8.98
CA LEU A 370 -15.67 19.40 8.75
C LEU A 370 -14.59 18.96 9.77
N GLU A 371 -13.62 19.82 10.09
CA GLU A 371 -12.60 19.51 11.11
C GLU A 371 -13.21 19.31 12.50
N SER A 372 -14.23 20.10 12.86
CA SER A 372 -14.95 19.93 14.12
C SER A 372 -15.67 18.58 14.20
N HIS A 373 -16.22 18.09 13.09
CA HIS A 373 -16.78 16.74 13.02
C HIS A 373 -15.68 15.68 13.09
N ALA A 374 -14.60 15.88 12.33
CA ALA A 374 -13.54 14.89 12.19
C ALA A 374 -12.71 14.67 13.47
N ASP A 375 -12.75 15.60 14.43
CA ASP A 375 -12.02 15.43 15.70
C ASP A 375 -12.49 14.21 16.49
N SER A 376 -13.79 13.89 16.45
CA SER A 376 -14.35 12.70 17.12
C SER A 376 -13.91 11.38 16.46
N TRP A 377 -13.47 11.42 15.19
CA TRP A 377 -13.05 10.24 14.44
C TRP A 377 -11.57 9.88 14.66
N ARG A 378 -10.83 10.69 15.42
CA ARG A 378 -9.43 10.41 15.75
C ARG A 378 -9.31 9.15 16.61
N PRO A 379 -8.37 8.23 16.31
CA PRO A 379 -7.22 8.40 15.41
C PRO A 379 -7.41 7.78 14.02
N TRP A 380 -8.66 7.60 13.56
CA TRP A 380 -9.03 6.82 12.38
C TRP A 380 -9.65 7.66 11.24
N ARG A 381 -9.33 8.96 11.17
CA ARG A 381 -9.89 9.88 10.17
C ARG A 381 -9.68 9.43 8.72
N ALA A 382 -8.61 8.70 8.41
CA ALA A 382 -8.40 8.13 7.08
C ALA A 382 -9.46 7.08 6.70
N TYR A 383 -9.87 6.24 7.66
CA TYR A 383 -10.93 5.25 7.42
C TYR A 383 -12.31 5.93 7.34
N ALA A 384 -12.55 6.95 8.17
CA ALA A 384 -13.74 7.78 8.04
C ALA A 384 -13.83 8.43 6.64
N ALA A 385 -12.72 8.96 6.13
CA ALA A 385 -12.67 9.50 4.76
C ALA A 385 -13.03 8.46 3.70
N MET A 386 -12.53 7.22 3.83
CA MET A 386 -12.89 6.13 2.90
C MET A 386 -14.39 5.82 2.93
N HIS A 387 -14.99 5.72 4.12
CA HIS A 387 -16.44 5.49 4.23
C HIS A 387 -17.28 6.63 3.65
N LEU A 388 -16.86 7.89 3.86
CA LEU A 388 -17.53 9.04 3.26
C LEU A 388 -17.42 9.02 1.74
N TRP A 389 -16.26 8.70 1.17
CA TRP A 389 -16.13 8.56 -0.30
C TRP A 389 -16.93 7.40 -0.86
N ASP A 390 -16.93 6.25 -0.18
CA ASP A 390 -17.70 5.06 -0.57
C ASP A 390 -19.20 5.33 -0.59
N SER A 391 -19.71 6.21 0.29
CA SER A 391 -21.13 6.59 0.32
C SER A 391 -21.65 7.27 -0.96
N PHE A 392 -20.76 7.76 -1.82
CA PHE A 392 -21.12 8.32 -3.13
C PHE A 392 -21.11 7.29 -4.26
N LEU A 393 -20.64 6.08 -4.00
CA LEU A 393 -20.67 5.00 -4.97
C LEU A 393 -22.05 4.33 -4.99
N PRO A 394 -22.57 3.96 -6.17
CA PRO A 394 -23.80 3.18 -6.26
C PRO A 394 -23.64 1.84 -5.53
N GLU A 395 -24.77 1.27 -5.08
CA GLU A 395 -24.84 -0.07 -4.49
C GLU A 395 -24.46 -1.13 -5.54
N GLN A 396 -23.16 -1.44 -5.62
CA GLN A 396 -22.52 -2.43 -6.50
C GLN A 396 -22.55 -2.12 -8.01
N ARG A 397 -21.37 -2.08 -8.63
CA ARG A 397 -21.25 -2.37 -10.06
C ARG A 397 -20.93 -3.84 -10.25
N ASP A 398 -21.45 -4.43 -11.33
CA ASP A 398 -21.01 -5.75 -11.72
C ASP A 398 -19.52 -5.68 -12.06
N VAL A 399 -18.70 -6.47 -11.38
CA VAL A 399 -17.23 -6.51 -11.59
C VAL A 399 -16.91 -6.90 -13.04
N ALA A 400 -17.86 -7.56 -13.73
CA ALA A 400 -17.80 -7.89 -15.15
C ALA A 400 -17.92 -6.66 -16.08
N GLU A 401 -18.46 -5.54 -15.61
CA GLU A 401 -18.58 -4.27 -16.36
C GLU A 401 -17.39 -3.32 -16.14
N LEU A 402 -16.41 -3.69 -15.31
CA LEU A 402 -15.22 -2.89 -15.00
C LEU A 402 -14.19 -2.81 -16.14
N TRP A 403 -14.66 -2.73 -17.38
CA TRP A 403 -13.90 -2.22 -18.53
C TRP A 403 -14.75 -1.29 -19.41
N VAL A 404 -15.74 -0.63 -18.80
CA VAL A 404 -16.40 0.57 -19.32
C VAL A 404 -16.14 1.67 -18.30
N ARG A 405 -15.14 2.51 -18.59
CA ARG A 405 -14.67 3.61 -17.74
C ARG A 405 -15.77 4.64 -17.54
N ASP A 406 -16.60 4.43 -16.53
CA ASP A 406 -17.54 5.42 -16.05
C ASP A 406 -17.29 5.71 -14.57
N SER A 407 -17.05 6.97 -14.24
CA SER A 407 -17.34 7.63 -12.95
C SER A 407 -16.87 6.96 -11.64
N MET A 408 -15.63 7.28 -11.28
CA MET A 408 -15.26 7.71 -9.91
C MET A 408 -14.82 9.18 -10.02
N PRO A 409 -15.27 10.13 -9.19
CA PRO A 409 -14.61 11.43 -9.15
C PRO A 409 -13.30 11.26 -8.37
N PRO A 410 -12.12 11.50 -8.98
CA PRO A 410 -10.91 11.71 -8.24
C PRO A 410 -11.06 13.07 -7.54
N PRO A 411 -10.23 13.41 -6.55
CA PRO A 411 -10.31 14.70 -5.89
C PRO A 411 -10.23 15.83 -6.95
N GLN A 412 -11.38 16.44 -7.25
CA GLN A 412 -11.40 17.78 -7.82
C GLN A 412 -10.77 18.66 -6.77
N ALA A 413 -9.47 18.88 -6.93
CA ALA A 413 -8.80 19.90 -6.19
C ALA A 413 -9.28 21.25 -6.76
N ASP A 414 -9.44 22.20 -5.86
CA ASP A 414 -9.98 23.55 -6.02
C ASP A 414 -10.00 24.09 -7.45
N GLN A 415 -11.20 24.40 -7.95
CA GLN A 415 -11.36 25.55 -8.83
C GLN A 415 -11.22 26.79 -7.95
N VAL A 416 -10.03 27.38 -7.91
CA VAL A 416 -9.91 28.81 -7.58
C VAL A 416 -10.04 29.56 -8.90
N ALA A 417 -11.28 29.88 -9.22
CA ALA A 417 -11.68 31.17 -9.78
C ALA A 417 -12.93 31.60 -9.02
#